data_AF-A0A409YEF4-F1
#
_entry.id   AF-A0A409YEF4-F1
#
_cell.length_a   1.000
_cell.length_b   1.000
_cell.length_c   1.000
_cell.angle_alpha   90.00
_cell.angle_beta   90.00
_cell.angle_gamma   90.00
#
_symmetry.space_group_name_H-M   'P 1'
#
loop_
_entity.id
_entity.type
_entity.pdbx_description
1 polymer ?
#
loop_
_entity_poly.entity_id
_entity_poly.type
_entity_poly.pdbx_seq_one_letter_code
_entity_poly.pdbx_strand_id
1 'polypeptide(L)'
;MWGSHVPSDAAFCQIQEGLQSVRGTEPEQHVPSLGNMFYSNNIGESVARDFANPEIAKHVQLYPEEKDGPISEVWQAERWREFKPSGLTPMFSRGHLAQLQDGRYILRQNLIMRKGELASDCHVVMPNKNGWTISEEVQVISTTSFKYNYLDIVSAVPGDAVPWADESKAPVIPNPLREPELTT
;
A
#
# COMPACT_ATOMS: atom_id res chain seq x y z
N MET A 1 0.38 47.94 -25.61
CA MET A 1 1.64 47.80 -24.84
C MET A 1 1.52 46.51 -24.02
N TRP A 2 1.86 45.35 -24.59
CA TRP A 2 1.62 44.02 -24.00
C TRP A 2 2.88 43.13 -24.05
N GLY A 3 4.00 43.61 -23.51
CA GLY A 3 5.28 42.86 -23.57
C GLY A 3 6.23 43.07 -22.40
N SER A 4 5.89 43.91 -21.40
CA SER A 4 6.80 44.25 -20.30
C SER A 4 6.77 43.27 -19.11
N HIS A 5 5.92 42.24 -19.15
CA HIS A 5 5.77 41.24 -18.09
C HIS A 5 6.22 39.83 -18.48
N VAL A 6 6.81 39.65 -19.67
CA VAL A 6 7.34 38.35 -20.09
C VAL A 6 8.85 38.36 -19.86
N PRO A 7 9.39 37.42 -19.05
CA PRO A 7 10.83 37.31 -18.87
C PRO A 7 11.53 37.07 -20.21
N SER A 8 12.77 37.53 -20.34
CA SER A 8 13.60 37.15 -21.48
C SER A 8 13.86 35.65 -21.47
N ASP A 9 14.11 35.08 -22.65
CA ASP A 9 14.43 33.65 -22.80
C ASP A 9 15.60 33.23 -21.88
N ALA A 10 16.64 34.06 -21.80
CA ALA A 10 17.77 33.83 -20.91
C ALA A 10 17.37 33.82 -19.41
N ALA A 11 16.48 34.73 -18.99
CA ALA A 11 15.99 34.75 -17.61
C ALA A 11 15.14 33.52 -17.31
N PHE A 12 14.34 33.06 -18.27
CA PHE A 12 13.56 31.83 -18.15
C PHE A 12 14.45 30.60 -18.04
N CYS A 13 15.48 30.46 -18.89
CA CYS A 13 16.44 29.36 -18.82
C CYS A 13 17.19 29.31 -17.48
N GLN A 14 17.66 30.45 -16.97
CA GLN A 14 18.33 30.52 -15.67
C GLN A 14 17.42 30.08 -14.51
N ILE A 15 16.14 30.49 -14.55
CA ILE A 15 15.16 30.05 -13.56
C ILE A 15 14.92 28.54 -13.68
N GLN A 16 14.82 28.02 -14.91
CA GLN A 16 14.59 26.60 -15.16
C GLN A 16 15.77 25.73 -14.68
N GLU A 17 17.01 26.13 -14.97
CA GLU A 17 18.23 25.48 -14.47
C GLU A 17 18.31 25.52 -12.94
N GLY A 18 18.00 26.69 -12.35
CA GLY A 18 17.91 26.84 -10.91
C GLY A 18 16.87 25.91 -10.28
N LEU A 19 15.68 25.79 -10.87
CA LEU A 19 14.62 24.91 -10.38
C LEU A 19 14.96 23.42 -10.56
N GLN A 20 15.59 23.05 -11.68
CA GLN A 20 16.07 21.68 -11.92
C GLN A 20 17.09 21.26 -10.87
N SER A 21 18.03 22.14 -10.52
CA SER A 21 19.06 21.86 -9.50
C SER A 21 18.49 21.66 -8.09
N VAL A 22 17.31 22.20 -7.80
CA VAL A 22 16.70 22.18 -6.46
C VAL A 22 15.61 21.10 -6.32
N ARG A 23 14.88 20.75 -7.41
CA ARG A 23 13.71 19.84 -7.35
C ARG A 23 13.51 18.92 -8.56
N GLY A 24 14.36 19.02 -9.58
CA GLY A 24 14.28 18.21 -10.79
C GLY A 24 14.79 16.80 -10.55
N THR A 25 14.20 15.83 -11.24
CA THR A 25 14.80 14.52 -11.46
C THR A 25 15.38 14.51 -12.86
N GLU A 26 16.60 14.00 -13.01
CA GLU A 26 17.24 13.94 -14.31
C GLU A 26 16.45 12.97 -15.21
N PRO A 27 15.88 13.42 -16.34
CA PRO A 27 15.12 12.56 -17.21
C PRO A 27 16.03 11.48 -17.79
N GLU A 28 15.59 10.22 -17.73
CA GLU A 28 16.31 9.13 -18.36
C GLU A 28 16.10 9.17 -19.87
N GLN A 29 17.20 9.18 -20.62
CA GLN A 29 17.17 9.16 -22.07
C GLN A 29 17.03 7.72 -22.58
N HIS A 30 16.03 7.49 -23.41
CA HIS A 30 15.83 6.22 -24.10
C HIS A 30 16.06 6.38 -25.60
N VAL A 31 16.88 5.48 -26.15
CA VAL A 31 17.15 5.41 -27.60
C VAL A 31 16.66 4.06 -28.12
N PRO A 32 15.43 3.97 -28.63
CA PRO A 32 14.90 2.76 -29.25
C PRO A 32 15.60 2.50 -30.60
N SER A 33 15.53 1.25 -31.06
CA SER A 33 16.10 0.82 -32.35
C SER A 33 15.57 1.58 -33.57
N LEU A 34 14.39 2.19 -33.45
CA LEU A 34 13.78 3.04 -34.48
C LEU A 34 14.39 4.45 -34.59
N GLY A 35 15.34 4.82 -33.71
CA GLY A 35 16.10 6.08 -33.78
C GLY A 35 15.42 7.31 -33.14
N ASN A 36 14.19 7.18 -32.65
CA ASN A 36 13.47 8.28 -32.00
C ASN A 36 13.88 8.41 -30.53
N MET A 37 14.69 9.42 -30.19
CA MET A 37 15.07 9.71 -28.81
C MET A 37 13.87 10.24 -28.00
N PHE A 38 13.62 9.65 -26.83
CA PHE A 38 12.64 10.16 -25.88
C PHE A 38 13.22 10.19 -24.47
N TYR A 39 12.68 11.07 -23.64
CA TYR A 39 13.08 11.24 -22.25
C TYR A 39 11.90 10.87 -21.36
N SER A 40 12.14 10.11 -20.31
CA SER A 40 11.13 9.86 -19.28
C SER A 40 11.66 10.20 -17.89
N ASN A 41 10.79 10.80 -17.09
CA ASN A 41 11.07 10.99 -15.68
C ASN A 41 11.01 9.66 -14.95
N ASN A 42 11.82 9.51 -13.91
CA ASN A 42 11.72 8.37 -13.01
C ASN A 42 10.36 8.40 -12.30
N ILE A 43 9.53 7.38 -12.55
CA ILE A 43 8.19 7.27 -11.97
C ILE A 43 8.28 7.11 -10.45
N GLY A 44 9.23 6.31 -9.95
CA GLY A 44 9.43 6.07 -8.52
C GLY A 44 9.77 7.36 -7.76
N GLU A 45 10.66 8.19 -8.30
CA GLU A 45 11.01 9.48 -7.70
C GLU A 45 9.87 10.51 -7.79
N SER A 46 9.02 10.40 -8.81
CA SER A 46 7.83 11.24 -8.95
C SER A 46 6.81 10.88 -7.87
N VAL A 47 6.50 9.60 -7.72
CA VAL A 47 5.63 9.06 -6.66
C VAL A 47 6.19 9.40 -5.28
N ALA A 48 7.50 9.21 -5.05
CA ALA A 48 8.13 9.54 -3.77
C ALA A 48 7.97 11.02 -3.40
N ARG A 49 8.04 11.94 -4.37
CA ARG A 49 7.80 13.36 -4.15
C ARG A 49 6.35 13.68 -3.81
N ASP A 50 5.40 13.02 -4.46
CA ASP A 50 3.97 13.17 -4.14
C ASP A 50 3.67 12.74 -2.70
N PHE A 51 4.26 11.62 -2.24
CA PHE A 51 4.17 11.18 -0.85
C PHE A 51 4.93 12.09 0.14
N ALA A 52 6.04 12.71 -0.28
CA ALA A 52 6.81 13.60 0.57
C ALA A 52 6.14 14.97 0.78
N ASN A 53 5.23 15.38 -0.11
CA ASN A 53 4.49 16.63 0.00
C ASN A 53 3.21 16.45 0.84
N PRO A 54 3.11 17.02 2.06
CA PRO A 54 1.93 16.84 2.92
C PRO A 54 0.62 17.33 2.30
N GLU A 55 0.68 18.34 1.44
CA GLU A 55 -0.49 18.89 0.75
C GLU A 55 -1.01 17.94 -0.33
N ILE A 56 -0.15 17.10 -0.92
CA ILE A 56 -0.53 16.10 -1.92
C ILE A 56 -0.85 14.77 -1.23
N ALA A 57 -0.01 14.33 -0.31
CA ALA A 57 -0.11 13.06 0.38
C ALA A 57 -1.49 12.83 1.03
N LYS A 58 -2.12 13.88 1.58
CA LYS A 58 -3.47 13.81 2.17
C LYS A 58 -4.58 13.47 1.16
N HIS A 59 -4.32 13.65 -0.13
CA HIS A 59 -5.26 13.35 -1.22
C HIS A 59 -4.98 11.99 -1.88
N VAL A 60 -3.87 11.33 -1.55
CA VAL A 60 -3.53 10.01 -2.10
C VAL A 60 -4.44 8.95 -1.48
N GLN A 61 -5.28 8.32 -2.31
CA GLN A 61 -6.16 7.23 -1.91
C GLN A 61 -5.48 5.88 -2.10
N LEU A 62 -5.10 5.27 -0.97
CA LEU A 62 -4.40 3.99 -0.94
C LEU A 62 -5.34 2.79 -0.87
N TYR A 63 -6.54 2.98 -0.36
CA TYR A 63 -7.46 1.88 -0.10
C TYR A 63 -8.60 1.92 -1.11
N PRO A 64 -9.02 0.75 -1.62
CA PRO A 64 -10.25 0.67 -2.38
C PRO A 64 -11.42 1.13 -1.49
N GLU A 65 -12.42 1.74 -2.12
CA GLU A 65 -13.61 2.25 -1.48
C GLU A 65 -14.84 1.54 -2.02
N GLU A 66 -15.62 0.93 -1.14
CA GLU A 66 -16.95 0.43 -1.48
C GLU A 66 -17.96 1.55 -1.32
N LYS A 67 -18.58 1.91 -2.44
CA LYS A 67 -19.58 2.96 -2.50
C LYS A 67 -20.89 2.40 -3.05
N ASP A 68 -21.99 2.80 -2.44
CA ASP A 68 -23.33 2.54 -2.97
C ASP A 68 -23.63 3.58 -4.07
N GLY A 69 -23.85 3.11 -5.31
CA GLY A 69 -24.23 3.96 -6.45
C GLY A 69 -23.09 4.25 -7.43
N PRO A 70 -23.18 5.34 -8.21
CA PRO A 70 -22.20 5.61 -9.27
C PRO A 70 -20.82 5.93 -8.69
N ILE A 71 -19.81 5.33 -9.32
CA ILE A 71 -18.39 5.60 -9.04
C ILE A 71 -17.98 6.93 -9.69
N SER A 72 -17.17 7.71 -8.99
CA SER A 72 -16.55 8.93 -9.53
C SER A 72 -15.05 8.76 -9.75
N GLU A 73 -14.45 7.78 -9.07
CA GLU A 73 -12.99 7.63 -8.95
C GLU A 73 -12.57 6.17 -9.13
N VAL A 74 -11.32 5.95 -9.53
CA VAL A 74 -10.81 4.61 -9.85
C VAL A 74 -10.77 3.69 -8.62
N TRP A 75 -10.46 4.20 -7.43
CA TRP A 75 -10.46 3.41 -6.18
C TRP A 75 -11.85 2.95 -5.75
N GLN A 76 -12.92 3.51 -6.34
CA GLN A 76 -14.31 3.08 -6.10
C GLN A 76 -14.76 1.96 -7.04
N ALA A 77 -13.96 1.63 -8.07
CA ALA A 77 -14.32 0.64 -9.06
C ALA A 77 -14.23 -0.80 -8.50
N GLU A 78 -15.12 -1.68 -8.95
CA GLU A 78 -15.12 -3.09 -8.53
C GLU A 78 -13.86 -3.86 -8.93
N ARG A 79 -13.08 -3.34 -9.90
CA ARG A 79 -11.85 -3.97 -10.40
C ARG A 79 -10.83 -4.26 -9.29
N TRP A 80 -10.82 -3.49 -8.21
CA TRP A 80 -9.95 -3.76 -7.05
C TRP A 80 -10.24 -5.11 -6.38
N ARG A 81 -11.46 -5.64 -6.50
CA ARG A 81 -11.87 -6.95 -5.99
C ARG A 81 -11.30 -8.12 -6.81
N GLU A 82 -10.85 -7.87 -8.04
CA GLU A 82 -10.23 -8.90 -8.90
C GLU A 82 -8.78 -9.21 -8.47
N PHE A 83 -8.13 -8.28 -7.76
CA PHE A 83 -6.77 -8.47 -7.30
C PHE A 83 -6.72 -9.34 -6.03
N LYS A 84 -5.72 -10.20 -5.95
CA LYS A 84 -5.44 -10.94 -4.72
C LYS A 84 -5.12 -9.95 -3.59
N PRO A 85 -5.57 -10.19 -2.35
CA PRO A 85 -5.28 -9.28 -1.24
C PRO A 85 -3.78 -9.03 -1.02
N SER A 86 -2.92 -9.98 -1.38
CA SER A 86 -1.46 -9.85 -1.34
C SER A 86 -0.88 -8.79 -2.28
N GLY A 87 -1.61 -8.40 -3.32
CA GLY A 87 -1.24 -7.37 -4.30
C GLY A 87 -1.94 -6.02 -4.06
N LEU A 88 -2.75 -5.90 -3.01
CA LEU A 88 -3.42 -4.66 -2.64
C LEU A 88 -2.66 -3.90 -1.55
N THR A 89 -2.87 -2.59 -1.52
CA THR A 89 -2.44 -1.70 -0.44
C THR A 89 -3.40 -1.79 0.76
N PRO A 90 -2.90 -1.74 2.01
CA PRO A 90 -1.50 -1.68 2.34
C PRO A 90 -0.91 -3.07 2.19
N MET A 91 0.23 -3.11 1.53
CA MET A 91 1.02 -4.30 1.49
C MET A 91 1.60 -4.45 2.92
N PHE A 92 1.06 -5.35 3.77
CA PHE A 92 1.65 -5.73 5.08
C PHE A 92 2.86 -6.69 4.98
N SER A 93 4.07 -6.24 5.35
CA SER A 93 5.30 -7.03 5.16
C SER A 93 5.42 -8.20 6.13
N ARG A 94 4.84 -8.04 7.33
CA ARG A 94 4.88 -9.02 8.41
C ARG A 94 3.49 -9.26 8.97
N GLY A 95 2.86 -10.35 8.51
CA GLY A 95 1.71 -10.97 9.16
C GLY A 95 0.39 -10.20 9.08
N HIS A 96 -0.67 -10.91 8.72
CA HIS A 96 -2.03 -10.36 8.75
C HIS A 96 -2.75 -10.63 10.09
N LEU A 97 -2.11 -11.35 11.01
CA LEU A 97 -2.68 -11.67 12.32
C LEU A 97 -2.83 -10.40 13.17
N ALA A 98 -3.98 -10.26 13.81
CA ALA A 98 -4.25 -9.20 14.77
C ALA A 98 -5.14 -9.73 15.90
N GLN A 99 -5.12 -9.04 17.04
CA GLN A 99 -6.06 -9.26 18.12
C GLN A 99 -7.02 -8.08 18.19
N LEU A 100 -8.31 -8.37 18.34
CA LEU A 100 -9.34 -7.37 18.57
C LEU A 100 -9.36 -6.92 20.03
N GLN A 101 -10.01 -5.80 20.30
CA GLN A 101 -10.21 -5.28 21.66
C GLN A 101 -10.98 -6.25 22.57
N ASP A 102 -11.86 -7.07 21.99
CA ASP A 102 -12.63 -8.11 22.71
C ASP A 102 -11.81 -9.39 23.00
N GLY A 103 -10.54 -9.44 22.57
CA GLY A 103 -9.64 -10.56 22.80
C GLY A 103 -9.62 -11.64 21.71
N ARG A 104 -10.53 -11.59 20.72
CA ARG A 104 -10.52 -12.52 19.59
C ARG A 104 -9.31 -12.26 18.69
N TYR A 105 -8.78 -13.34 18.11
CA TYR A 105 -7.73 -13.25 17.10
C TYR A 105 -8.34 -13.32 15.71
N ILE A 106 -7.74 -12.61 14.76
CA ILE A 106 -8.19 -12.55 13.38
C ILE A 106 -7.01 -12.58 12.43
N LEU A 107 -7.23 -13.15 11.25
CA LEU A 107 -6.32 -13.06 10.12
C LEU A 107 -6.95 -12.12 9.08
N ARG A 108 -6.35 -10.94 8.92
CA ARG A 108 -6.79 -9.93 7.95
C ARG A 108 -6.48 -10.37 6.52
N GLN A 109 -7.25 -9.90 5.56
CA GLN A 109 -6.95 -10.11 4.15
C GLN A 109 -6.60 -8.80 3.45
N ASN A 110 -7.44 -7.79 3.60
CA ASN A 110 -7.38 -6.52 2.87
C ASN A 110 -7.75 -5.36 3.82
N LEU A 111 -7.59 -4.12 3.35
CA LEU A 111 -8.25 -2.96 3.96
C LEU A 111 -9.09 -2.26 2.90
N ILE A 112 -10.33 -1.95 3.25
CA ILE A 112 -11.32 -1.37 2.34
C ILE A 112 -12.06 -0.25 3.09
N MET A 113 -12.18 0.90 2.45
CA MET A 113 -13.02 1.99 2.94
C MET A 113 -14.50 1.65 2.69
N ARG A 114 -15.30 1.57 3.76
CA ARG A 114 -16.74 1.28 3.70
C ARG A 114 -17.47 2.35 4.48
N LYS A 115 -18.34 3.12 3.80
CA LYS A 115 -19.14 4.20 4.42
C LYS A 115 -18.28 5.22 5.20
N GLY A 116 -17.08 5.53 4.71
CA GLY A 116 -16.14 6.44 5.35
C GLY A 116 -15.30 5.84 6.48
N GLU A 117 -15.48 4.56 6.81
CA GLU A 117 -14.69 3.87 7.82
C GLU A 117 -13.79 2.80 7.18
N LEU A 118 -12.56 2.69 7.68
CA LEU A 118 -11.62 1.67 7.22
C LEU A 118 -11.94 0.34 7.89
N ALA A 119 -12.28 -0.67 7.08
CA ALA A 119 -12.60 -2.01 7.52
C ALA A 119 -11.66 -3.03 6.85
N SER A 120 -11.66 -4.26 7.38
CA SER A 120 -10.90 -5.39 6.84
C SER A 120 -11.80 -6.60 6.73
N ASP A 121 -11.66 -7.34 5.64
CA ASP A 121 -12.17 -8.70 5.55
C ASP A 121 -11.22 -9.61 6.34
N CYS A 122 -11.77 -10.41 7.26
CA CYS A 122 -11.02 -11.15 8.26
C CYS A 122 -11.55 -12.56 8.44
N HIS A 123 -10.65 -13.53 8.64
CA HIS A 123 -11.01 -14.82 9.20
C HIS A 123 -10.79 -14.82 10.72
N VAL A 124 -11.70 -15.42 11.46
CA VAL A 124 -11.52 -15.61 12.91
C VAL A 124 -10.49 -16.70 13.15
N VAL A 125 -9.57 -16.44 14.09
CA VAL A 125 -8.54 -17.38 14.53
C VAL A 125 -8.87 -17.85 15.94
N MET A 126 -8.88 -19.17 16.12
CA MET A 126 -9.26 -19.83 17.37
C MET A 126 -8.06 -20.61 17.94
N PRO A 127 -7.45 -20.13 19.03
CA PRO A 127 -6.44 -20.88 19.76
C PRO A 127 -7.04 -22.13 20.43
N ASN A 128 -6.52 -23.32 20.10
CA ASN A 128 -6.90 -24.59 20.72
C ASN A 128 -5.66 -25.30 21.32
N LYS A 129 -5.89 -26.38 22.07
CA LYS A 129 -4.80 -27.19 22.67
C LYS A 129 -3.84 -27.79 21.63
N ASN A 130 -4.33 -28.05 20.42
CA ASN A 130 -3.56 -28.65 19.33
C ASN A 130 -2.96 -27.61 18.38
N GLY A 131 -3.02 -26.32 18.74
CA GLY A 131 -2.63 -25.20 17.89
C GLY A 131 -3.82 -24.32 17.48
N TRP A 132 -3.52 -23.25 16.75
CA TRP A 132 -4.48 -22.24 16.32
C TRP A 132 -5.12 -22.65 15.00
N THR A 133 -6.43 -22.49 14.88
CA THR A 133 -7.21 -22.82 13.67
C THR A 133 -7.84 -21.57 13.07
N ILE A 134 -8.00 -21.54 11.75
CA ILE A 134 -8.58 -20.42 11.00
C ILE A 134 -9.98 -20.82 10.53
N SER A 135 -10.98 -19.98 10.78
CA SER A 135 -12.34 -20.14 10.24
C SER A 135 -12.37 -19.90 8.73
N GLU A 136 -13.19 -20.63 7.99
CA GLU A 136 -13.40 -20.39 6.55
C GLU A 136 -14.30 -19.18 6.29
N GLU A 137 -15.13 -18.80 7.26
CA GLU A 137 -16.03 -17.65 7.13
C GLU A 137 -15.25 -16.33 7.18
N VAL A 138 -15.58 -15.44 6.25
CA VAL A 138 -15.05 -14.08 6.19
C VAL A 138 -15.99 -13.13 6.92
N GLN A 139 -15.45 -12.37 7.87
CA GLN A 139 -16.17 -11.33 8.60
C GLN A 139 -15.58 -9.96 8.28
N VAL A 140 -16.46 -8.98 8.09
CA VAL A 140 -16.07 -7.57 7.95
C VAL A 140 -15.88 -6.96 9.33
N ILE A 141 -14.68 -6.48 9.63
CA ILE A 141 -14.34 -5.91 10.94
C ILE A 141 -13.75 -4.53 10.77
N SER A 142 -14.25 -3.57 11.55
CA SER A 142 -13.70 -2.20 11.58
C SER A 142 -12.29 -2.21 12.16
N THR A 143 -11.38 -1.49 11.53
CA THR A 143 -9.98 -1.38 11.99
C THR A 143 -9.87 -0.71 13.36
N THR A 144 -10.88 0.06 13.78
CA THR A 144 -10.94 0.67 15.11
C THR A 144 -11.05 -0.37 16.24
N SER A 145 -11.50 -1.58 15.92
CA SER A 145 -11.57 -2.70 16.88
C SER A 145 -10.24 -3.42 17.04
N PHE A 146 -9.20 -3.08 16.27
CA PHE A 146 -7.90 -3.74 16.36
C PHE A 146 -7.12 -3.20 17.56
N LYS A 147 -6.48 -4.12 18.29
CA LYS A 147 -5.71 -3.79 19.50
C LYS A 147 -4.23 -4.11 19.33
N TYR A 148 -3.91 -5.32 18.88
CA TYR A 148 -2.54 -5.78 18.72
C TYR A 148 -2.29 -6.32 17.33
N ASN A 149 -1.08 -6.11 16.82
CA ASN A 149 -0.64 -6.63 15.53
C ASN A 149 0.14 -7.95 15.71
N TYR A 150 0.58 -8.53 14.59
CA TYR A 150 1.33 -9.78 14.58
C TYR A 150 2.59 -9.76 15.45
N LEU A 151 3.38 -8.68 15.41
CA LEU A 151 4.62 -8.56 16.20
C LEU A 151 4.33 -8.56 17.70
N ASP A 152 3.29 -7.83 18.10
CA ASP A 152 2.84 -7.80 19.49
C ASP A 152 2.43 -9.21 19.96
N ILE A 153 1.67 -9.93 19.13
CA ILE A 153 1.18 -11.28 19.46
C ILE A 153 2.33 -12.27 19.56
N VAL A 154 3.24 -12.30 18.59
CA VAL A 154 4.38 -13.23 18.61
C VAL A 154 5.29 -12.96 19.80
N SER A 155 5.51 -11.70 20.16
CA SER A 155 6.30 -11.34 21.35
C SER A 155 5.71 -11.84 22.67
N ALA A 156 4.39 -12.11 22.69
CA ALA A 156 3.68 -12.60 23.86
C ALA A 156 3.54 -14.14 23.88
N VAL A 157 3.80 -14.83 22.76
CA VAL A 157 3.67 -16.29 22.65
C VAL A 157 5.03 -16.96 22.90
N PRO A 158 5.10 -18.02 23.73
CA PRO A 158 6.33 -18.76 23.92
C PRO A 158 6.74 -19.50 22.63
N GLY A 159 7.92 -19.17 22.08
CA GLY A 159 8.51 -19.88 20.94
C GLY A 159 8.69 -19.09 19.65
N ASP A 160 8.61 -17.75 19.68
CA ASP A 160 8.85 -16.83 18.55
C ASP A 160 7.98 -17.07 17.29
N ALA A 161 6.98 -17.94 17.38
CA ALA A 161 6.05 -18.26 16.31
C ALA A 161 4.67 -18.67 16.85
N VAL A 162 3.64 -18.47 16.02
CA VAL A 162 2.28 -18.88 16.35
C VAL A 162 2.13 -20.39 16.08
N PRO A 163 1.69 -21.20 17.06
CA PRO A 163 1.57 -22.64 16.87
C PRO A 163 0.29 -22.95 16.09
N TRP A 164 0.36 -23.06 14.77
CA TRP A 164 -0.79 -23.42 13.94
C TRP A 164 -1.12 -24.91 14.06
N ALA A 165 -2.40 -25.26 14.08
CA ALA A 165 -2.83 -26.66 14.14
C ALA A 165 -2.58 -27.42 12.81
N ASP A 166 -2.55 -26.68 11.71
CA ASP A 166 -2.26 -27.18 10.37
C ASP A 166 -1.29 -26.21 9.69
N GLU A 167 -0.02 -26.61 9.61
CA GLU A 167 1.05 -25.81 9.00
C GLU A 167 0.82 -25.53 7.50
N SER A 168 0.03 -26.37 6.82
CA SER A 168 -0.31 -26.13 5.41
C SER A 168 -1.28 -24.96 5.21
N LYS A 169 -2.03 -24.62 6.27
CA LYS A 169 -2.96 -23.49 6.33
C LYS A 169 -2.34 -22.27 7.03
N ALA A 170 -1.13 -22.39 7.55
CA ALA A 170 -0.44 -21.27 8.16
C ALA A 170 -0.20 -20.18 7.10
N PRO A 171 -0.42 -18.90 7.44
CA PRO A 171 -0.09 -17.80 6.54
C PRO A 171 1.43 -17.74 6.34
N VAL A 172 1.86 -17.63 5.08
CA VAL A 172 3.28 -17.42 4.74
C VAL A 172 3.68 -16.00 5.15
N ILE A 173 4.62 -15.91 6.09
CA ILE A 173 5.12 -14.65 6.65
C ILE A 173 6.65 -14.70 6.66
N PRO A 174 7.36 -13.72 6.05
CA PRO A 174 6.82 -12.59 5.29
C PRO A 174 6.22 -13.03 3.94
N ASN A 175 5.39 -12.18 3.34
CA ASN A 175 4.86 -12.45 2.01
C ASN A 175 6.02 -12.50 0.99
N PRO A 176 6.15 -13.58 0.18
CA PRO A 176 7.28 -13.79 -0.73
C PRO A 176 7.55 -12.65 -1.71
N LEU A 177 6.53 -11.88 -2.11
CA LEU A 177 6.66 -10.72 -3.00
C LEU A 177 7.41 -9.53 -2.37
N ARG A 178 8.02 -9.73 -1.20
CA ARG A 178 8.62 -8.69 -0.36
C ARG A 178 9.95 -9.11 0.23
N GLU A 179 10.39 -10.30 -0.12
CA GLU A 179 11.81 -10.58 -0.03
C GLU A 179 12.50 -9.55 -0.92
N PRO A 180 13.50 -8.80 -0.40
CA PRO A 180 14.27 -7.93 -1.27
C PRO A 180 14.83 -8.81 -2.38
N GLU A 181 14.56 -8.47 -3.64
CA GLU A 181 15.31 -9.04 -4.73
C GLU A 181 16.77 -8.71 -4.45
N LEU A 182 17.53 -9.68 -3.94
CA LEU A 182 18.97 -9.60 -3.80
C LEU A 182 19.50 -9.49 -5.23
N THR A 183 19.56 -8.27 -5.73
CA THR A 183 20.06 -7.94 -7.05
C THR A 183 21.55 -8.31 -7.02
N THR A 184 21.88 -9.36 -7.77
CA THR A 184 23.24 -9.82 -8.02
C THR A 184 23.92 -8.91 -9.02
#